data_AF-A0A7S3DM66-F1
#
_entry.id   AF-A0A7S3DM66-F1
#
_cell.length_a   1.000
_cell.length_b   1.000
_cell.length_c   1.000
_cell.angle_alpha   90.00
_cell.angle_beta   90.00
_cell.angle_gamma   90.00
#
_symmetry.space_group_name_H-M   'P 1'
#
loop_
_entity.id
_entity.type
_entity.pdbx_description
1 polymer ?
#
loop_
_entity_poly.entity_id
_entity_poly.type
_entity_poly.pdbx_seq_one_letter_code
_entity_poly.pdbx_strand_id
1 'polypeptide(L)'
;ESFLEDPKKDKPRPFRPAWWMGEHAYRSPQIAEAQIFMTFREPVDRIISKLFFGKFIHKNFTSEFEMAQWILEFEGLHTPLFAQHMTSLVFSPDASSLETRIEEACQIVGNMAWVGFTEDYARSLCLLHAMYDFPHHPMEAKNMRPTARTNNQGINAKEVATLVREELQAQKIPILDYAIYNCAREKF
;
A
#
# COMPACT_ATOMS: atom_id res chain seq x y z
N GLU A 1 -39.52 9.96 -37.01
CA GLU A 1 -38.56 8.97 -36.51
C GLU A 1 -38.53 9.07 -34.99
N SER A 2 -39.18 8.15 -34.30
CA SER A 2 -39.19 8.10 -32.83
C SER A 2 -37.92 7.41 -32.35
N PHE A 3 -37.10 8.14 -31.59
CA PHE A 3 -36.00 7.55 -30.83
C PHE A 3 -36.60 6.62 -29.78
N LEU A 4 -36.55 5.32 -30.02
CA LEU A 4 -36.80 4.30 -29.01
C LEU A 4 -35.63 4.36 -28.03
N GLU A 5 -35.86 4.97 -26.86
CA GLU A 5 -34.97 4.85 -25.71
C GLU A 5 -34.89 3.38 -25.32
N ASP A 6 -33.67 2.83 -25.34
CA ASP A 6 -33.38 1.45 -24.96
C ASP A 6 -33.61 1.31 -23.44
N PRO A 7 -34.63 0.55 -22.98
CA PRO A 7 -35.07 0.49 -21.58
C PRO A 7 -34.11 -0.31 -20.67
N LYS A 8 -32.87 -0.54 -21.11
CA LYS A 8 -31.87 -1.34 -20.40
C LYS A 8 -30.80 -0.52 -19.67
N LYS A 9 -30.85 0.82 -19.71
CA LYS A 9 -29.80 1.66 -19.08
C LYS A 9 -29.95 1.91 -17.57
N ASP A 10 -31.09 1.60 -16.96
CA ASP A 10 -31.36 1.92 -15.54
C ASP A 10 -31.49 0.70 -14.62
N LYS A 11 -30.81 -0.40 -14.94
CA LYS A 11 -30.60 -1.42 -13.91
C LYS A 11 -29.44 -0.96 -13.02
N PRO A 12 -29.65 -0.67 -11.72
CA PRO A 12 -28.55 -0.47 -10.80
C PRO A 12 -27.65 -1.70 -10.91
N ARG A 13 -26.39 -1.48 -11.29
CA ARG A 13 -25.43 -2.57 -11.33
C ARG A 13 -25.42 -3.19 -9.92
N PRO A 14 -25.48 -4.53 -9.80
CA PRO A 14 -25.41 -5.15 -8.48
C PRO A 14 -24.19 -4.61 -7.76
N PHE A 15 -24.40 -4.11 -6.55
CA PHE A 15 -23.35 -3.58 -5.71
C PHE A 15 -22.26 -4.65 -5.55
N ARG A 16 -21.06 -4.40 -6.08
CA ARG A 16 -19.90 -5.27 -5.90
C ARG A 16 -18.98 -4.59 -4.90
N PRO A 17 -18.57 -5.28 -3.81
CA PRO A 17 -17.48 -4.80 -2.97
C PRO A 17 -16.30 -4.41 -3.86
N ALA A 18 -15.85 -3.17 -3.74
CA ALA A 18 -14.72 -2.69 -4.52
C ALA A 18 -13.45 -3.23 -3.86
N TRP A 19 -12.77 -4.12 -4.58
CA TRP A 19 -11.50 -4.66 -4.15
C TRP A 19 -10.42 -3.58 -4.21
N TRP A 20 -9.69 -3.41 -3.11
CA TRP A 20 -8.46 -2.64 -3.09
C TRP A 20 -7.27 -3.60 -2.92
N MET A 21 -6.98 -4.32 -4.00
CA MET A 21 -5.74 -5.10 -4.10
C MET A 21 -4.76 -4.41 -5.05
N GLY A 22 -3.89 -3.58 -4.47
CA GLY A 22 -2.60 -3.21 -5.04
C GLY A 22 -2.63 -2.51 -6.41
N GLU A 23 -2.92 -1.22 -6.41
CA GLU A 23 -1.95 -0.14 -6.66
C GLU A 23 -2.50 1.05 -5.87
N HIS A 24 -1.67 2.02 -5.53
CA HIS A 24 -2.01 3.15 -4.67
C HIS A 24 -3.06 4.08 -5.31
N ALA A 25 -4.30 3.62 -5.44
CA ALA A 25 -5.38 4.37 -6.04
C ALA A 25 -6.05 5.22 -4.97
N TYR A 26 -6.24 6.50 -5.28
CA TYR A 26 -7.03 7.47 -4.51
C TYR A 26 -8.29 6.84 -3.89
N ARG A 27 -8.52 7.02 -2.58
CA ARG A 27 -9.82 6.76 -1.96
C ARG A 27 -10.87 7.52 -2.76
N SER A 28 -11.77 6.79 -3.40
CA SER A 28 -13.01 7.36 -3.90
C SER A 28 -13.87 7.65 -2.66
N PRO A 29 -14.23 8.93 -2.38
CA PRO A 29 -15.06 9.27 -1.23
C PRO A 29 -16.42 8.56 -1.21
N GLN A 30 -16.80 7.96 -2.34
CA GLN A 30 -18.07 7.27 -2.55
C GLN A 30 -18.08 5.82 -2.02
N ILE A 31 -16.93 5.24 -1.65
CA ILE A 31 -16.86 3.89 -1.10
C ILE A 31 -16.93 3.96 0.43
N ALA A 32 -17.88 3.25 1.04
CA ALA A 32 -17.98 3.17 2.49
C ALA A 32 -16.83 2.35 3.06
N GLU A 33 -16.25 2.80 4.18
CA GLU A 33 -15.09 2.18 4.83
C GLU A 33 -15.32 0.70 5.15
N ALA A 34 -16.52 0.37 5.63
CA ALA A 34 -16.98 -1.00 5.92
C ALA A 34 -17.11 -1.91 4.69
N GLN A 35 -16.66 -1.47 3.50
CA GLN A 35 -16.63 -2.24 2.26
C GLN A 35 -15.22 -2.37 1.70
N ILE A 36 -14.22 -1.84 2.42
CA ILE A 36 -12.82 -1.81 2.00
C ILE A 36 -12.10 -3.05 2.52
N PHE A 37 -11.39 -3.71 1.61
CA PHE A 37 -10.46 -4.80 1.86
C PHE A 37 -9.07 -4.34 1.44
N MET A 38 -8.13 -4.27 2.37
CA MET A 38 -6.80 -3.70 2.10
C MET A 38 -5.68 -4.52 2.72
N THR A 39 -4.58 -4.68 1.98
CA THR A 39 -3.31 -5.19 2.54
C THR A 39 -2.32 -4.08 2.77
N PHE A 40 -1.70 -4.07 3.94
CA PHE A 40 -0.64 -3.17 4.36
C PHE A 40 0.72 -3.83 4.18
N ARG A 41 1.75 -3.01 4.06
CA ARG A 41 3.14 -3.43 4.06
C ARG A 41 3.89 -2.50 4.98
N GLU A 42 4.88 -3.05 5.67
CA GLU A 42 5.80 -2.24 6.47
C GLU A 42 6.34 -1.07 5.61
N PRO A 43 6.29 0.18 6.11
CA PRO A 43 6.63 1.37 5.32
C PRO A 43 7.95 1.32 4.55
N VAL A 44 9.04 0.87 5.17
CA VAL A 44 10.36 0.79 4.52
C VAL A 44 10.37 -0.31 3.44
N ASP A 45 9.86 -1.50 3.75
CA ASP A 45 9.72 -2.59 2.76
C ASP A 45 8.85 -2.17 1.57
N ARG A 46 7.83 -1.34 1.81
CA ARG A 46 6.97 -0.79 0.75
C ARG A 46 7.73 0.17 -0.16
N ILE A 47 8.46 1.13 0.41
CA ILE A 47 9.28 2.08 -0.35
C ILE A 47 10.27 1.29 -1.20
N ILE A 48 11.00 0.37 -0.59
CA ILE A 48 12.02 -0.44 -1.28
C ILE A 48 11.39 -1.31 -2.35
N SER A 49 10.29 -2.00 -2.07
CA SER A 49 9.60 -2.77 -3.09
C SER A 49 9.12 -1.90 -4.27
N LYS A 50 8.62 -0.69 -4.02
CA LYS A 50 8.19 0.21 -5.09
C LYS A 50 9.39 0.64 -5.93
N LEU A 51 10.52 0.92 -5.30
CA LEU A 51 11.73 1.33 -5.98
C LEU A 51 12.39 0.19 -6.78
N PHE A 52 12.45 -1.01 -6.21
CA PHE A 52 12.97 -2.20 -6.87
C PHE A 52 12.08 -2.67 -8.03
N PHE A 53 10.77 -2.79 -7.79
CA PHE A 53 9.85 -3.47 -8.72
C PHE A 53 8.96 -2.52 -9.53
N GLY A 54 8.81 -1.28 -9.10
CA GLY A 54 7.95 -0.26 -9.73
C GLY A 54 8.59 0.50 -10.89
N LYS A 55 9.77 0.08 -11.37
CA LYS A 55 10.50 0.68 -12.51
C LYS A 55 11.06 2.09 -12.29
N PHE A 56 11.11 2.59 -11.05
CA PHE A 56 11.63 3.94 -10.77
C PHE A 56 13.16 4.01 -10.74
N ILE A 57 13.81 2.89 -10.40
CA ILE A 57 15.27 2.81 -10.41
C ILE A 57 15.74 2.29 -11.77
N HIS A 58 16.21 3.22 -12.61
CA HIS A 58 16.97 2.90 -13.83
C HIS A 58 18.49 2.77 -13.57
N LYS A 59 18.93 3.07 -12.35
CA LYS A 59 20.33 2.98 -11.93
C LYS A 59 20.69 1.55 -11.53
N ASN A 60 21.87 1.10 -11.98
CA ASN A 60 22.46 -0.14 -11.51
C ASN A 60 23.32 0.16 -10.29
N PHE A 61 23.11 -0.57 -9.20
CA PHE A 61 23.92 -0.50 -8.00
C PHE A 61 24.88 -1.67 -7.93
N THR A 62 26.04 -1.43 -7.35
CA THR A 62 27.08 -2.44 -7.17
C THR A 62 27.04 -3.13 -5.80
N SER A 63 26.32 -2.54 -4.84
CA SER A 63 26.13 -3.07 -3.49
C SER A 63 24.83 -2.60 -2.85
N GLU A 64 24.37 -3.34 -1.84
CA GLU A 64 23.23 -2.99 -0.98
C GLU A 64 23.45 -1.64 -0.31
N PHE A 65 24.67 -1.37 0.14
CA PHE A 65 25.03 -0.12 0.82
C PHE A 65 24.93 1.10 -0.11
N GLU A 66 25.48 1.00 -1.32
CA GLU A 66 25.37 2.08 -2.33
C GLU A 66 23.90 2.39 -2.64
N MET A 67 23.08 1.35 -2.75
CA MET A 67 21.66 1.50 -2.98
C MET A 67 20.93 2.12 -1.78
N ALA A 68 21.23 1.69 -0.56
CA ALA A 68 20.64 2.24 0.65
C ALA A 68 20.95 3.74 0.81
N GLN A 69 22.21 4.14 0.62
CA GLN A 69 22.61 5.56 0.64
C GLN A 69 21.85 6.37 -0.42
N TRP A 70 21.76 5.86 -1.65
CA TRP A 70 21.03 6.54 -2.70
C TRP A 70 19.53 6.69 -2.38
N ILE A 71 18.90 5.68 -1.77
CA ILE A 71 17.50 5.75 -1.33
C ILE A 71 17.32 6.85 -0.27
N LEU A 72 18.23 6.90 0.71
CA LEU A 72 18.20 7.90 1.78
C LEU A 72 18.40 9.32 1.23
N GLU A 73 19.32 9.51 0.28
CA GLU A 73 19.70 10.81 -0.27
C GLU A 73 18.76 11.34 -1.36
N PHE A 74 18.32 10.49 -2.31
CA PHE A 74 17.69 10.93 -3.56
C PHE A 74 16.19 10.62 -3.67
N GLU A 75 15.75 9.44 -3.25
CA GLU A 75 14.32 9.06 -3.29
C GLU A 75 13.55 9.54 -2.07
N GLY A 76 14.28 10.11 -1.11
CA GLY A 76 13.72 11.04 -0.16
C GLY A 76 12.76 10.41 0.82
N LEU A 77 13.34 9.88 1.89
CA LEU A 77 12.66 9.90 3.18
C LEU A 77 12.45 11.35 3.68
N HIS A 78 13.15 12.32 3.08
CA HIS A 78 12.90 13.76 3.22
C HIS A 78 11.85 14.32 2.24
N THR A 79 11.46 13.57 1.20
CA THR A 79 10.49 14.03 0.21
C THR A 79 9.10 13.50 0.56
N PRO A 80 8.09 14.36 0.80
CA PRO A 80 6.76 13.96 1.27
C PRO A 80 6.09 12.85 0.45
N LEU A 81 6.38 12.76 -0.86
CA LEU A 81 5.67 11.86 -1.78
C LEU A 81 5.82 10.36 -1.48
N PHE A 82 6.96 9.90 -0.95
CA PHE A 82 7.20 8.46 -0.70
C PHE A 82 6.89 8.04 0.73
N ALA A 83 7.18 8.91 1.69
CA ALA A 83 6.87 8.72 3.10
C ALA A 83 5.37 8.89 3.41
N GLN A 84 4.61 9.61 2.56
CA GLN A 84 3.19 9.91 2.80
C GLN A 84 2.21 9.08 1.97
N HIS A 85 2.58 7.88 1.53
CA HIS A 85 1.74 7.12 0.59
C HIS A 85 0.51 6.48 1.25
N MET A 86 0.57 6.01 2.51
CA MET A 86 -0.64 5.52 3.20
C MET A 86 -1.46 6.69 3.73
N THR A 87 -0.77 7.66 4.28
CA THR A 87 -1.31 8.95 4.70
C THR A 87 -2.14 9.58 3.56
N SER A 88 -1.58 9.81 2.36
CA SER A 88 -2.32 10.37 1.19
C SER A 88 -3.47 9.50 0.66
N LEU A 89 -3.44 8.19 0.86
CA LEU A 89 -4.53 7.29 0.46
C LEU A 89 -5.75 7.35 1.38
N VAL A 90 -5.55 7.86 2.61
CA VAL A 90 -6.55 7.83 3.67
C VAL A 90 -6.99 9.25 4.07
N PHE A 91 -6.32 10.29 3.54
CA PHE A 91 -6.58 11.68 3.91
C PHE A 91 -7.78 12.36 3.27
N SER A 92 -8.39 13.24 4.07
CA SER A 92 -9.11 14.42 3.61
C SER A 92 -8.13 15.61 3.51
N PRO A 93 -8.19 16.44 2.44
CA PRO A 93 -7.30 17.61 2.30
C PRO A 93 -7.47 18.68 3.39
N ASP A 94 -8.51 18.58 4.22
CA ASP A 94 -8.90 19.61 5.19
C ASP A 94 -8.28 19.44 6.60
N ALA A 95 -7.51 18.37 6.84
CA ALA A 95 -6.95 18.09 8.17
C ALA A 95 -5.82 19.08 8.55
N SER A 96 -6.00 19.72 9.72
CA SER A 96 -5.26 20.90 10.18
C SER A 96 -3.89 20.61 10.82
N SER A 97 -3.65 19.39 11.33
CA SER A 97 -2.35 18.96 11.86
C SER A 97 -1.99 17.53 11.44
N LEU A 98 -0.74 17.14 11.68
CA LEU A 98 -0.24 15.80 11.39
C LEU A 98 -0.84 14.75 12.34
N GLU A 99 -1.06 15.10 13.60
CA GLU A 99 -1.66 14.23 14.60
C GLU A 99 -3.10 13.88 14.23
N THR A 100 -3.91 14.89 13.90
CA THR A 100 -5.29 14.71 13.41
C THR A 100 -5.34 13.80 12.18
N ARG A 101 -4.36 13.97 11.28
CA ARG A 101 -4.21 13.15 10.07
C ARG A 101 -3.96 11.67 10.38
N ILE A 102 -3.13 11.38 11.38
CA ILE A 102 -2.85 10.01 11.81
C ILE A 102 -4.08 9.42 12.49
N GLU A 103 -4.74 10.19 13.36
CA GLU A 103 -5.96 9.76 14.06
C GLU A 103 -7.08 9.41 13.08
N GLU A 104 -7.38 10.29 12.12
CA GLU A 104 -8.35 10.05 11.05
C GLU A 104 -8.00 8.79 10.25
N ALA A 105 -6.72 8.62 9.90
CA ALA A 105 -6.28 7.45 9.16
C ALA A 105 -6.46 6.16 9.95
N CYS A 106 -6.11 6.16 11.24
CA CYS A 106 -6.32 5.01 12.12
C CYS A 106 -7.81 4.70 12.32
N GLN A 107 -8.67 5.72 12.40
CA GLN A 107 -10.12 5.51 12.47
C GLN A 107 -10.64 4.82 11.20
N ILE A 108 -10.20 5.29 10.02
CA ILE A 108 -10.59 4.69 8.74
C ILE A 108 -10.13 3.23 8.66
N VAL A 109 -8.87 2.95 9.04
CA VAL A 109 -8.35 1.58 9.15
C VAL A 109 -9.22 0.74 10.07
N GLY A 110 -9.56 1.26 11.25
CA GLY A 110 -10.48 0.65 12.22
C GLY A 110 -11.83 0.26 11.62
N ASN A 111 -12.37 1.09 10.73
CA ASN A 111 -13.66 0.90 10.08
C ASN A 111 -13.62 0.01 8.82
N MET A 112 -12.44 -0.38 8.32
CA MET A 112 -12.34 -1.25 7.15
C MET A 112 -13.01 -2.60 7.41
N ALA A 113 -13.64 -3.20 6.39
CA ALA A 113 -14.16 -4.56 6.50
C ALA A 113 -13.04 -5.55 6.84
N TRP A 114 -11.89 -5.39 6.20
CA TRP A 114 -10.77 -6.30 6.38
C TRP A 114 -9.43 -5.62 6.13
N VAL A 115 -8.45 -6.05 6.91
CA VAL A 115 -7.05 -5.64 6.82
C VAL A 115 -6.20 -6.90 6.72
N GLY A 116 -5.12 -6.85 5.95
CA GLY A 116 -4.11 -7.90 5.92
C GLY A 116 -2.72 -7.33 5.69
N PHE A 117 -1.73 -8.21 5.56
CA PHE A 117 -0.32 -7.84 5.48
C PHE A 117 0.37 -8.54 4.32
N THR A 118 1.23 -7.81 3.60
CA THR A 118 1.95 -8.35 2.45
C THR A 118 3.11 -9.25 2.84
N GLU A 119 3.71 -9.04 4.00
CA GLU A 119 4.73 -9.89 4.60
C GLU A 119 4.16 -11.25 5.03
N ASP A 120 2.85 -11.29 5.32
CA ASP A 120 2.07 -12.50 5.63
C ASP A 120 1.01 -12.78 4.56
N TYR A 121 1.26 -12.41 3.30
CA TYR A 121 0.23 -12.31 2.25
C TYR A 121 -0.63 -13.57 2.09
N ALA A 122 0.01 -14.75 2.07
CA ALA A 122 -0.71 -16.01 1.93
C ALA A 122 -1.67 -16.26 3.10
N ARG A 123 -1.23 -15.96 4.33
CA ARG A 123 -2.08 -16.09 5.53
C ARG A 123 -3.20 -15.06 5.51
N SER A 124 -2.90 -13.82 5.14
CA SER A 124 -3.90 -12.76 5.01
C SER A 124 -4.99 -13.14 3.99
N LEU A 125 -4.61 -13.61 2.80
CA LEU A 125 -5.59 -14.09 1.81
C LEU A 125 -6.41 -15.28 2.32
N CYS A 126 -5.78 -16.25 2.98
CA CYS A 126 -6.52 -17.39 3.55
C CYS A 126 -7.58 -16.92 4.56
N LEU A 127 -7.25 -15.97 5.43
CA LEU A 127 -8.20 -15.40 6.39
C LEU A 127 -9.34 -14.64 5.69
N LEU A 128 -9.01 -13.86 4.65
CA LEU A 128 -10.01 -13.16 3.84
C LEU A 128 -11.06 -14.13 3.28
N HIS A 129 -10.62 -15.19 2.60
CA HIS A 129 -11.52 -16.17 1.99
C HIS A 129 -12.22 -17.07 3.02
N ALA A 130 -11.71 -17.19 4.24
CA ALA A 130 -12.38 -17.91 5.32
C ALA A 130 -13.51 -17.08 5.96
N MET A 131 -13.30 -15.77 6.09
CA MET A 131 -14.28 -14.86 6.72
C MET A 131 -15.40 -14.45 5.77
N TYR A 132 -15.11 -14.43 4.48
CA TYR A 132 -16.01 -13.92 3.47
C TYR A 132 -16.03 -14.87 2.29
N ASP A 133 -17.23 -15.15 1.77
CA ASP A 133 -17.43 -15.92 0.54
C ASP A 133 -17.03 -15.09 -0.69
N PHE A 134 -15.73 -14.80 -0.79
CA PHE A 134 -15.12 -14.04 -1.88
C PHE A 134 -14.46 -14.98 -2.88
N PRO A 135 -14.75 -14.81 -4.19
CA PRO A 135 -14.04 -15.55 -5.22
C PRO A 135 -12.57 -15.12 -5.27
N HIS A 136 -11.69 -16.08 -5.50
CA HIS A 136 -10.27 -15.82 -5.75
C HIS A 136 -10.08 -14.87 -6.94
N HIS A 137 -9.34 -13.78 -6.72
CA HIS A 137 -8.96 -12.87 -7.78
C HIS A 137 -7.65 -13.35 -8.44
N PRO A 138 -7.54 -13.37 -9.78
CA PRO A 138 -6.31 -13.82 -10.48
C PRO A 138 -5.02 -13.08 -10.07
N MET A 139 -5.15 -11.84 -9.58
CA MET A 139 -3.99 -11.07 -9.08
C MET A 139 -3.44 -11.60 -7.75
N GLU A 140 -4.23 -12.30 -6.94
CA GLU A 140 -3.75 -12.96 -5.72
C GLU A 140 -2.63 -13.93 -6.05
N ALA A 141 -2.87 -14.79 -7.05
CA ALA A 141 -1.89 -15.75 -7.54
C ALA A 141 -0.66 -15.08 -8.19
N LYS A 142 -0.83 -13.89 -8.79
CA LYS A 142 0.28 -13.12 -9.37
C LYS A 142 1.15 -12.49 -8.28
N ASN A 143 0.54 -11.97 -7.22
CA ASN A 143 1.23 -11.34 -6.09
C ASN A 143 1.94 -12.34 -5.17
N MET A 144 1.54 -13.62 -5.20
CA MET A 144 2.27 -14.71 -4.55
C MET A 144 3.54 -15.14 -5.30
N ARG A 145 3.73 -14.71 -6.56
CA ARG A 145 4.93 -15.07 -7.32
C ARG A 145 6.09 -14.16 -6.94
N PRO A 146 7.32 -14.68 -6.85
CA PRO A 146 8.51 -13.84 -6.77
C PRO A 146 8.47 -12.81 -7.90
N THR A 147 8.62 -11.54 -7.55
CA THR A 147 8.60 -10.44 -8.52
C THR A 147 9.70 -10.62 -9.56
N ALA A 148 9.35 -10.38 -10.83
CA ALA A 148 10.24 -10.60 -11.96
C ALA A 148 11.43 -9.63 -11.97
N ARG A 149 12.57 -10.17 -12.39
CA ARG A 149 13.89 -9.57 -12.72
C ARG A 149 13.91 -8.03 -12.78
N THR A 150 14.60 -7.43 -11.81
CA THR A 150 15.03 -6.02 -11.84
C THR A 150 16.42 -5.91 -12.46
N ASN A 151 16.92 -4.70 -12.73
CA ASN A 151 18.31 -4.49 -13.16
C ASN A 151 19.34 -4.74 -12.04
N ASN A 152 18.86 -4.89 -10.80
CA ASN A 152 19.67 -5.07 -9.59
C ASN A 152 19.57 -6.50 -9.06
N GLN A 153 19.66 -7.52 -9.93
CA GLN A 153 19.45 -8.95 -9.58
C GLN A 153 20.39 -9.48 -8.49
N GLY A 154 21.55 -8.84 -8.30
CA GLY A 154 22.51 -9.19 -7.26
C GLY A 154 22.27 -8.51 -5.92
N ILE A 155 21.35 -7.53 -5.86
CA ILE A 155 21.11 -6.75 -4.65
C ILE A 155 19.99 -7.38 -3.82
N ASN A 156 20.28 -7.66 -2.56
CA ASN A 156 19.27 -8.16 -1.62
C ASN A 156 18.39 -7.01 -1.09
N ALA A 157 17.15 -6.93 -1.57
CA ALA A 157 16.20 -5.91 -1.13
C ALA A 157 15.93 -5.90 0.38
N LYS A 158 15.99 -7.05 1.06
CA LYS A 158 15.80 -7.13 2.53
C LYS A 158 16.97 -6.51 3.28
N GLU A 159 18.18 -6.69 2.76
CA GLU A 159 19.38 -6.11 3.34
C GLU A 159 19.38 -4.59 3.17
N VAL A 160 19.05 -4.11 1.97
CA VAL A 160 18.82 -2.67 1.72
C VAL A 160 17.78 -2.10 2.71
N ALA A 161 16.69 -2.83 2.98
CA ALA A 161 15.68 -2.42 3.95
C ALA A 161 16.21 -2.33 5.37
N THR A 162 17.08 -3.26 5.76
CA THR A 162 17.73 -3.25 7.07
C THR A 162 18.62 -2.02 7.20
N LEU A 163 19.51 -1.77 6.24
CA LEU A 163 20.39 -0.61 6.22
C LEU A 163 19.62 0.72 6.27
N VAL A 164 18.54 0.84 5.49
CA VAL A 164 17.69 2.03 5.52
C VAL A 164 17.01 2.23 6.87
N ARG A 165 16.52 1.16 7.52
CA ARG A 165 15.91 1.25 8.86
C ARG A 165 16.92 1.70 9.91
N GLU A 166 18.11 1.10 9.91
CA GLU A 166 19.18 1.41 10.85
C GLU A 166 19.58 2.88 10.76
N GLU A 167 19.74 3.40 9.54
CA GLU A 167 20.10 4.79 9.33
C GLU A 167 18.98 5.75 9.77
N LEU A 168 17.74 5.44 9.41
CA LEU A 168 16.57 6.22 9.85
C LEU A 168 16.45 6.29 11.37
N GLN A 169 16.70 5.16 12.05
CA GLN A 169 16.70 5.08 13.49
C GLN A 169 17.86 5.89 14.10
N ALA A 170 19.06 5.78 13.52
CA ALA A 170 20.24 6.52 13.96
C ALA A 170 20.04 8.04 13.85
N GLN A 171 19.44 8.50 12.74
CA GLN A 171 19.14 9.90 12.49
C GLN A 171 17.84 10.39 13.16
N LYS A 172 17.08 9.51 13.82
CA LYS A 172 15.77 9.79 14.42
C LYS A 172 14.78 10.41 13.43
N ILE A 173 14.83 9.99 12.17
CA ILE A 173 13.91 10.45 11.14
C ILE A 173 12.59 9.68 11.29
N PRO A 174 11.47 10.34 11.59
CA PRO A 174 10.19 9.66 11.75
C PRO A 174 9.62 9.27 10.38
N ILE A 175 9.17 8.01 10.25
CA ILE A 175 8.30 7.60 9.14
C ILE A 175 6.86 7.60 9.67
N LEU A 176 6.08 8.59 9.24
CA LEU A 176 4.70 8.80 9.68
C LEU A 176 3.79 7.60 9.44
N ASP A 177 4.04 6.92 8.32
CA ASP A 177 3.31 5.73 7.90
C ASP A 177 3.45 4.55 8.88
N TYR A 178 4.43 4.54 9.79
CA TYR A 178 4.48 3.52 10.86
C TYR A 178 3.30 3.62 11.81
N ALA A 179 2.80 4.82 12.12
CA ALA A 179 1.67 4.97 13.03
C ALA A 179 0.41 4.32 12.45
N ILE A 180 0.14 4.57 11.16
CA ILE A 180 -0.99 3.97 10.44
C ILE A 180 -0.80 2.45 10.30
N TYR A 181 0.41 2.02 9.96
CA TYR A 181 0.72 0.59 9.87
C TYR A 181 0.48 -0.12 11.21
N ASN A 182 0.84 0.50 12.34
CA ASN A 182 0.58 -0.06 13.67
C ASN A 182 -0.92 -0.15 13.99
N CYS A 183 -1.72 0.86 13.63
CA CYS A 183 -3.18 0.78 13.75
C CYS A 183 -3.76 -0.39 12.92
N ALA A 184 -3.20 -0.65 11.74
CA ALA A 184 -3.58 -1.83 10.94
C ALA A 184 -3.17 -3.14 11.63
N ARG A 185 -2.01 -3.17 12.31
CA ARG A 185 -1.51 -4.36 13.03
C ARG A 185 -2.36 -4.67 14.25
N GLU A 186 -2.87 -3.66 14.93
CA GLU A 186 -3.78 -3.84 16.08
C GLU A 186 -5.15 -4.37 15.67
N LYS A 187 -5.61 -4.04 14.45
CA LYS A 187 -6.91 -4.50 13.92
C LYS A 187 -6.88 -5.94 13.40
N PHE A 188 -5.78 -6.36 12.77
CA PHE A 188 -5.63 -7.66 12.13
C PHE A 188 -5.53 -8.81 13.15
#